data_AF-A0A957KR34-F1
#
_entry.id   AF-A0A957KR34-F1
#
_cell.length_a   1.000
_cell.length_b   1.000
_cell.length_c   1.000
_cell.angle_alpha   90.00
_cell.angle_beta   90.00
_cell.angle_gamma   90.00
#
_symmetry.space_group_name_H-M   'P 1'
#
loop_
_entity.id
_entity.type
_entity.pdbx_description
1 polymer ?
#
loop_
_entity_poly.entity_id
_entity_poly.type
_entity_poly.pdbx_seq_one_letter_code
_entity_poly.pdbx_strand_id
1 'polypeptide(L)'
;MSMNAATSSSHPIDYEQVIELVSTLPPERLRSAYDYLLFLAAQPLVPFPTKNLFDESVDELRADEERWNRQFSETRDSLRALAHEAADEYDRILR
;
A
#
# COMPACT_ATOMS: atom_id res chain seq x y z
N MET A 1 28.40 -8.94 -28.06
CA MET A 1 27.62 -8.08 -27.14
C MET A 1 26.40 -8.87 -26.72
N SER A 2 26.42 -9.48 -25.53
CA SER A 2 25.27 -10.18 -24.97
C SER A 2 24.82 -9.43 -23.73
N MET A 3 23.57 -8.98 -23.75
CA MET A 3 22.91 -8.31 -22.64
C MET A 3 22.64 -9.35 -21.55
N ASN A 4 23.18 -9.14 -20.36
CA ASN A 4 22.88 -9.95 -19.19
C ASN A 4 21.45 -9.61 -18.72
N ALA A 5 20.52 -10.52 -18.93
CA ALA A 5 19.22 -10.49 -18.30
C ALA A 5 19.43 -10.68 -16.79
N ALA A 6 19.19 -9.62 -16.01
CA ALA A 6 19.11 -9.73 -14.56
C ALA A 6 17.87 -10.58 -14.22
N THR A 7 18.10 -11.85 -13.92
CA THR A 7 17.10 -12.72 -13.30
C THR A 7 16.87 -12.22 -11.88
N SER A 8 15.82 -11.43 -11.68
CA SER A 8 15.31 -11.14 -10.33
C SER A 8 14.77 -12.44 -9.75
N SER A 9 15.56 -13.10 -8.93
CA SER A 9 15.14 -14.25 -8.15
C SER A 9 14.12 -13.77 -7.11
N SER A 10 12.85 -14.11 -7.29
CA SER A 10 11.82 -13.99 -6.25
C SER A 10 12.22 -14.88 -5.07
N HIS A 11 12.91 -14.29 -4.10
CA HIS A 11 13.18 -14.95 -2.82
C HIS A 11 12.00 -14.65 -1.91
N PRO A 12 11.29 -15.68 -1.42
CA PRO A 12 10.24 -15.48 -0.44
C PRO A 12 10.86 -14.85 0.81
N ILE A 13 10.30 -13.72 1.24
CA ILE A 13 10.71 -13.05 2.48
C ILE A 13 10.31 -13.96 3.64
N ASP A 14 11.27 -14.33 4.48
CA ASP A 14 11.03 -15.18 5.65
C ASP A 14 10.63 -14.36 6.90
N TYR A 15 10.15 -15.06 7.93
CA TYR A 15 9.68 -14.43 9.17
C TYR A 15 10.79 -13.69 9.92
N GLU A 16 12.03 -14.19 9.85
CA GLU A 16 13.18 -13.58 10.54
C GLU A 16 13.56 -12.26 9.88
N GLN A 17 13.53 -12.19 8.55
CA GLN A 17 13.76 -10.98 7.76
C GLN A 17 12.72 -9.89 8.05
N VAL A 18 11.46 -10.27 8.29
CA VAL A 18 10.42 -9.32 8.70
C VAL A 18 10.72 -8.76 10.10
N ILE A 19 11.13 -9.60 11.04
CA ILE A 19 11.51 -9.15 12.39
C ILE A 19 12.70 -8.21 12.32
N GLU A 20 13.75 -8.56 11.57
CA GLU A 20 14.92 -7.71 11.39
C GLU A 20 14.52 -6.36 10.81
N LEU A 21 13.73 -6.35 9.74
CA LEU A 21 13.25 -5.11 9.11
C LEU A 21 12.49 -4.22 10.12
N VAL A 22 11.52 -4.78 10.83
CA VAL A 22 10.72 -4.03 11.83
C VAL A 22 11.61 -3.50 12.96
N SER A 23 12.62 -4.27 13.38
CA SER A 23 13.55 -3.89 14.45
C SER A 23 14.48 -2.73 14.06
N THR A 24 14.70 -2.52 12.75
CA THR A 24 15.51 -1.40 12.24
C THR A 24 14.72 -0.10 12.04
N LEU A 25 13.38 -0.14 12.16
CA LEU A 25 12.56 1.03 11.93
C LEU A 25 12.65 2.04 13.07
N PRO A 26 12.60 3.36 12.77
CA PRO A 26 12.41 4.38 13.79
C PRO A 26 11.13 4.14 14.59
N PRO A 27 11.10 4.42 15.91
CA PRO A 27 9.93 4.19 16.76
C PRO A 27 8.64 4.83 16.24
N GLU A 28 8.76 5.97 15.56
CA GLU A 28 7.65 6.72 14.98
C GLU A 28 6.99 5.96 13.82
N ARG A 29 7.75 5.10 13.14
CA ARG A 29 7.28 4.26 12.02
C ARG A 29 6.63 2.96 12.48
N LEU A 30 6.95 2.48 13.68
CA LEU A 30 6.35 1.26 14.25
C LEU A 30 4.83 1.41 14.41
N ARG A 31 4.36 2.59 14.83
CA ARG A 31 2.93 2.87 14.94
C ARG A 31 2.24 2.82 13.58
N SER A 32 2.81 3.46 12.56
CA SER A 32 2.25 3.42 11.21
C SER A 32 2.24 2.01 10.61
N ALA A 33 3.28 1.20 10.88
CA ALA A 33 3.32 -0.20 10.46
C ALA A 33 2.23 -1.02 11.15
N TYR A 34 2.03 -0.82 12.46
CA TYR A 34 0.98 -1.47 13.22
C TYR A 34 -0.42 -1.07 12.76
N ASP A 35 -0.67 0.22 12.55
CA ASP A 35 -1.95 0.73 12.06
C ASP A 35 -2.27 0.17 10.66
N TYR A 36 -1.26 0.02 9.80
CA TYR A 36 -1.42 -0.60 8.49
C TYR A 36 -1.77 -2.10 8.59
N LEU A 37 -1.13 -2.84 9.50
CA LEU A 37 -1.49 -4.25 9.75
C LEU A 37 -2.92 -4.40 10.28
N LEU A 38 -3.35 -3.51 11.18
CA LEU A 38 -4.72 -3.48 11.67
C LEU A 38 -5.72 -3.15 10.55
N PHE A 39 -5.38 -2.20 9.68
CA PHE A 39 -6.18 -1.90 8.50
C PHE A 39 -6.34 -3.14 7.61
N LEU A 40 -5.25 -3.85 7.30
CA LEU A 40 -5.31 -5.08 6.50
C LEU A 40 -6.16 -6.16 7.17
N ALA A 41 -6.06 -6.33 8.49
CA ALA A 41 -6.83 -7.31 9.24
C ALA A 41 -8.32 -6.97 9.33
N ALA A 42 -8.66 -5.68 9.32
CA ALA A 42 -10.03 -5.19 9.39
C ALA A 42 -10.75 -5.15 8.04
N GLN A 43 -10.04 -5.33 6.92
CA GLN A 43 -10.68 -5.41 5.61
C GLN A 43 -11.54 -6.68 5.54
N PRO A 44 -12.83 -6.58 5.17
CA PRO A 44 -13.63 -7.76 4.88
C PRO A 44 -12.95 -8.49 3.73
N LEU A 45 -12.57 -9.75 3.98
CA LEU A 45 -11.94 -10.65 3.01
C LEU A 45 -12.88 -10.85 1.80
N VAL A 46 -12.93 -9.88 0.88
CA VAL A 46 -13.00 -10.22 -0.55
C VAL A 46 -11.81 -11.14 -0.73
N PRO A 47 -11.98 -12.37 -1.23
CA PRO A 47 -10.90 -13.36 -1.22
C PRO A 47 -9.67 -12.69 -1.81
N PHE A 48 -8.68 -12.41 -0.96
CA PHE A 48 -7.38 -12.01 -1.43
C PHE A 48 -7.00 -13.15 -2.33
N PRO A 49 -6.85 -12.93 -3.65
CA PRO A 49 -6.34 -13.99 -4.47
C PRO A 49 -4.99 -14.29 -3.84
N THR A 50 -4.82 -15.51 -3.33
CA THR A 50 -3.52 -16.06 -2.94
C THR A 50 -2.61 -16.24 -4.16
N LYS A 51 -2.84 -15.46 -5.23
CA LYS A 51 -1.85 -15.13 -6.24
C LYS A 51 -0.81 -14.31 -5.51
N ASN A 52 0.43 -14.78 -5.52
CA ASN A 52 1.57 -14.02 -5.05
C ASN A 52 1.46 -12.57 -5.58
N LEU A 53 1.24 -11.60 -4.70
CA LEU A 53 1.35 -10.17 -5.01
C LEU A 53 2.73 -9.82 -5.59
N PHE A 54 3.71 -10.71 -5.41
CA PHE A 54 5.08 -10.60 -5.90
C PHE A 54 5.36 -11.38 -7.20
N ASP A 55 4.33 -11.99 -7.80
CA ASP A 55 4.42 -12.75 -9.07
C ASP A 55 3.62 -12.06 -10.19
N GLU A 56 3.17 -10.83 -9.95
CA GLU A 56 2.61 -9.97 -10.99
C GLU A 56 3.72 -9.47 -11.91
N SER A 57 3.49 -9.62 -13.20
CA SER A 57 4.38 -9.11 -14.22
C SER A 57 4.38 -7.58 -14.23
N VAL A 58 5.46 -6.97 -14.72
CA VAL A 58 5.58 -5.51 -14.86
C VAL A 58 4.42 -4.92 -15.69
N ASP A 59 3.88 -5.68 -16.63
CA ASP A 59 2.74 -5.26 -17.45
C ASP A 59 1.41 -5.30 -16.69
N GLU A 60 1.23 -6.27 -15.78
CA GLU A 60 0.07 -6.31 -14.87
C GLU A 60 0.11 -5.15 -13.88
N LEU A 61 1.28 -4.84 -13.31
CA LEU A 61 1.47 -3.69 -12.42
C LEU A 61 1.19 -2.36 -13.11
N ARG A 62 1.62 -2.20 -14.37
CA ARG A 62 1.35 -1.00 -15.16
C ARG A 62 -0.15 -0.83 -15.46
N ALA A 63 -0.82 -1.94 -15.79
CA ALA A 63 -2.27 -1.92 -16.03
C ALA A 63 -3.05 -1.57 -14.75
N ASP A 64 -2.59 -2.04 -13.59
CA ASP A 64 -3.20 -1.69 -12.30
C ASP A 64 -2.93 -0.22 -11.95
N GLU A 65 -1.72 0.30 -12.18
CA GLU A 65 -1.40 1.72 -11.99
C GLU A 65 -2.26 2.64 -12.86
N GLU A 66 -2.49 2.28 -14.12
CA GLU A 66 -3.40 3.01 -15.02
C GLU A 66 -4.87 2.95 -14.55
N ARG A 67 -5.28 1.82 -13.96
CA ARG A 67 -6.61 1.64 -13.39
C ARG A 67 -6.79 2.50 -12.13
N TRP A 68 -5.80 2.51 -11.24
CA TRP A 68 -5.76 3.37 -10.07
C TRP A 68 -5.76 4.86 -10.45
N ASN A 69 -4.96 5.25 -11.44
CA ASN A 69 -4.92 6.64 -11.91
C ASN A 69 -6.27 7.10 -12.47
N ARG A 70 -6.99 6.25 -13.22
CA ARG A 70 -8.36 6.56 -13.66
C ARG A 70 -9.30 6.74 -12.49
N GLN A 71 -9.35 5.77 -11.57
CA GLN A 71 -10.24 5.81 -10.42
C GLN A 71 -9.96 7.02 -9.52
N PHE A 72 -8.69 7.37 -9.33
CA PHE A 72 -8.28 8.56 -8.58
C PHE A 72 -8.65 9.85 -9.32
N SER A 73 -8.51 9.90 -10.64
CA SER A 73 -8.90 11.08 -11.42
C SER A 73 -10.41 11.35 -11.38
N GLU A 74 -11.22 10.29 -11.40
CA GLU A 74 -12.69 10.38 -11.34
C GLU A 74 -13.20 10.78 -9.96
N THR A 75 -12.47 10.40 -8.90
CA THR A 75 -12.87 10.66 -7.50
C THR A 75 -12.15 11.86 -6.87
N ARG A 76 -11.21 12.49 -7.59
CA ARG A 76 -10.34 13.55 -7.07
C ARG A 76 -11.09 14.71 -6.42
N ASP A 77 -12.16 15.17 -7.08
CA ASP A 77 -12.91 16.33 -6.60
C ASP A 77 -13.78 15.97 -5.39
N SER A 78 -14.29 14.73 -5.33
CA SER A 78 -14.98 14.19 -4.15
C SER A 78 -14.03 14.00 -2.96
N LEU A 79 -12.82 13.49 -3.19
CA LEU A 79 -11.79 13.36 -2.15
C LEU A 79 -11.36 14.73 -1.61
N ARG A 80 -11.27 15.75 -2.48
CA ARG A 80 -11.00 17.13 -2.07
C ARG A 80 -12.12 17.70 -1.21
N ALA A 81 -13.38 17.49 -1.60
CA ALA A 81 -14.53 17.94 -0.81
C ALA A 81 -14.54 17.27 0.58
N LEU A 82 -14.29 15.96 0.64
CA LEU A 82 -14.21 15.21 1.90
C LEU A 82 -13.08 15.72 2.79
N ALA A 83 -11.92 16.04 2.21
CA ALA A 83 -10.78 16.59 2.96
C ALA A 83 -11.08 17.97 3.56
N HIS A 84 -11.82 18.81 2.83
CA HIS A 84 -12.27 20.10 3.36
C HIS A 84 -13.31 19.94 4.48
N GLU A 85 -14.28 19.04 4.31
CA GLU A 85 -15.29 18.76 5.34
C GLU A 85 -14.65 18.22 6.64
N ALA A 86 -13.68 17.30 6.52
CA ALA A 86 -12.95 16.78 7.68
C ALA A 86 -12.11 17.86 8.39
N ALA A 87 -11.51 18.79 7.63
CA ALA A 87 -10.77 19.91 8.21
C ALA A 87 -11.70 20.87 8.96
N ASP A 88 -12.87 21.18 8.39
CA ASP A 88 -13.88 22.05 9.01
C ASP A 88 -14.48 21.41 10.27
N GLU A 89 -14.67 20.08 10.28
CA GLU A 89 -15.11 19.33 11.45
C GLU A 89 -14.07 19.38 12.58
N TYR A 90 -12.79 19.20 12.25
CA TYR A 90 -11.70 19.25 13.22
C TYR A 90 -11.56 20.64 13.87
N ASP A 91 -11.68 21.70 13.09
CA ASP A 91 -11.67 23.09 13.58
C ASP A 91 -12.87 23.42 14.48
N ARG A 92 -14.02 22.77 14.25
CA ARG A 92 -15.20 22.89 15.12
C ARG A 92 -15.06 22.18 16.45
N ILE A 93 -14.35 21.05 16.49
CA ILE A 93 -14.16 20.25 17.71
C ILE A 93 -13.16 20.94 18.68
N LEU A 94 -12.26 21.79 18.16
CA LEU A 94 -11.24 22.49 18.94
C LEU A 94 -11.64 23.93 19.39
N ARG A 95 -12.86 24.38 19.09
CA ARG A 95 -13.44 25.64 19.60
C ARG A 95 -14.48 25.38 20.68
#